data_AF-A0A2K4KYI2-F1
#
_entry.id   AF-A0A2K4KYI2-F1
#
_cell.length_a   1.000
_cell.length_b   1.000
_cell.length_c   1.000
_cell.angle_alpha   90.00
_cell.angle_beta   90.00
_cell.angle_gamma   90.00
#
_symmetry.space_group_name_H-M   'P 1'
#
loop_
_entity.id
_entity.type
_entity.pdbx_description
1 polymer ?
#
loop_
_entity_poly.entity_id
_entity_poly.type
_entity_poly.pdbx_seq_one_letter_code
_entity_poly.pdbx_strand_id
1 'polypeptide(L)'
;MTRDGSLVAAVPAPVLLPKHRWLTPSLQSIALMLLLCGMTLGGWSLYLSLPLAVLIIWLPRLRSRAAPEAVPAETSSAISALTRDLSYTTSHNALSAAGVAFSVKQLADKLQSQLGAAAQIVSNAEVMIATEQATSTLSREALSAASEAHQSGVAGRTELIESIARMHQLSQRASNSRELIEALSLRSDDIQRVTLVIQSIASQTNLLALNAAIEAARAGEHGRGFAVVADEVRGLAARTATATGEVGEMVADIQQRTAQVVEQIRQLSSDLDTGVQQVEHTGQHLDNIARLAASVEHQVGEIARGAETNREQLDSLFHAIEQMRSDLAISDQQTQRLAQAAVQMEGQAETISERLAAVGLDDYHQRIYDLAREGASQITARFEADIDAGRISLDDLFDRNYQAIPDTSPPKYQTRFDRYTDQVLPAIQEPLLPRHEGLVFAIACTPQGYVPTHNKVFSQPLTGDVQVDTLQNRTKRKFADRTGVRCGSHQQAVLLQTYTRDTGELMHDLSVPIMLKGRHWGGLRLGYKPENPR
;
A
#
# COMPACT_ATOMS: atom_id res chain seq x y z
N MET A 1 -6.19 19.76 -35.84
CA MET A 1 -6.54 21.14 -35.43
C MET A 1 -5.28 21.98 -35.40
N THR A 2 -5.15 22.99 -36.25
CA THR A 2 -4.23 24.10 -35.99
C THR A 2 -4.90 25.08 -35.05
N ARG A 3 -4.15 25.56 -34.04
CA ARG A 3 -4.52 26.67 -33.17
C ARG A 3 -4.58 27.93 -34.04
N ASP A 4 -5.79 28.24 -34.49
CA ASP A 4 -6.29 29.54 -34.95
C ASP A 4 -7.30 29.27 -36.06
N GLY A 5 -8.58 29.31 -35.70
CA GLY A 5 -9.74 28.99 -36.54
C GLY A 5 -9.93 29.94 -37.72
N SER A 6 -8.97 29.99 -38.63
CA SER A 6 -9.07 30.69 -39.91
C SER A 6 -9.31 29.70 -41.03
N LEU A 7 -10.44 29.87 -41.72
CA LEU A 7 -10.77 29.14 -42.94
C LEU A 7 -9.77 29.55 -44.03
N VAL A 8 -9.00 28.59 -44.54
CA VAL A 8 -8.23 28.78 -45.78
C VAL A 8 -9.24 29.00 -46.91
N ALA A 9 -9.26 30.21 -47.46
CA ALA A 9 -10.09 30.56 -48.60
C ALA A 9 -9.74 29.65 -49.79
N ALA A 10 -10.73 28.89 -50.26
CA ALA A 10 -10.63 28.10 -51.47
C ALA A 10 -10.33 29.02 -52.66
N VAL A 11 -9.22 28.78 -53.35
CA VAL A 11 -8.94 29.38 -54.66
C VAL A 11 -9.99 28.86 -55.64
N PRO A 12 -10.78 29.72 -56.33
CA PRO A 12 -11.73 29.23 -57.31
C PRO A 12 -10.97 28.62 -58.50
N ALA A 13 -11.35 27.41 -58.90
CA ALA A 13 -10.86 26.76 -60.10
C ALA A 13 -11.14 27.65 -61.34
N PRO A 14 -10.25 27.64 -62.36
CA PRO A 14 -10.47 28.42 -63.57
C PRO A 14 -11.73 27.94 -64.28
N VAL A 15 -12.67 28.85 -64.51
CA VAL A 15 -13.84 28.62 -65.36
C VAL A 15 -13.33 28.36 -66.79
N LEU A 16 -13.29 27.09 -67.18
CA LEU A 16 -13.12 26.71 -68.58
C LEU A 16 -14.40 27.09 -69.33
N LEU A 17 -14.37 28.23 -70.03
CA LEU A 17 -15.40 28.60 -71.00
C LEU A 17 -15.58 27.44 -72.01
N PRO A 18 -16.81 26.98 -72.27
CA PRO A 18 -17.04 25.92 -73.24
C PRO A 18 -16.60 26.38 -74.63
N LYS A 19 -15.49 25.83 -75.12
CA LYS A 19 -15.07 25.94 -76.52
C LYS A 19 -16.21 25.37 -77.38
N HIS A 20 -16.80 26.23 -78.20
CA HIS A 20 -17.80 25.92 -79.25
C HIS A 20 -19.31 25.97 -78.92
N ARG A 21 -19.80 27.04 -78.28
CA ARG A 21 -21.25 27.36 -78.30
C ARG A 21 -21.79 27.79 -79.69
N TRP A 22 -20.91 28.06 -80.66
CA TRP A 22 -21.30 28.63 -81.96
C TRP A 22 -21.19 27.65 -83.14
N LEU A 23 -20.62 26.45 -83.00
CA LEU A 23 -20.42 25.53 -84.13
C LEU A 23 -21.74 25.02 -84.74
N THR A 24 -22.69 24.60 -83.89
CA THR A 24 -24.00 24.09 -84.31
C THR A 24 -24.88 25.13 -84.98
N PRO A 25 -25.08 26.37 -84.45
CA PRO A 25 -25.85 27.39 -85.16
C PRO A 25 -25.15 27.89 -86.43
N SER A 26 -23.82 27.88 -86.49
CA SER A 26 -23.07 28.25 -87.70
C SER A 26 -23.28 27.25 -88.82
N LEU A 27 -23.19 25.94 -88.53
CA LEU A 27 -23.43 24.88 -89.51
C LEU A 27 -24.89 24.83 -90.00
N GLN A 28 -25.86 25.08 -89.11
CA GLN A 28 -27.26 25.20 -89.50
C GLN A 28 -27.50 26.41 -90.42
N SER A 29 -26.86 27.54 -90.13
CA SER A 29 -26.97 28.75 -90.94
C SER A 29 -26.38 28.56 -92.35
N ILE A 30 -25.23 27.87 -92.46
CA ILE A 30 -24.61 27.54 -93.76
C ILE A 30 -25.50 26.56 -94.56
N ALA A 31 -26.04 25.53 -93.91
CA ALA A 31 -26.92 24.57 -94.56
C ALA A 31 -28.23 25.20 -95.05
N LEU A 32 -28.84 26.10 -94.27
CA LEU A 32 -30.02 26.88 -94.69
C LEU A 32 -29.69 27.85 -95.83
N MET A 33 -28.50 28.46 -95.84
CA MET A 33 -28.06 29.33 -96.93
C MET A 33 -27.89 28.57 -98.25
N LEU A 34 -27.31 27.37 -98.22
CA LEU A 34 -27.17 26.51 -99.40
C LEU A 34 -28.54 26.05 -99.94
N LEU A 35 -29.49 25.80 -99.04
CA LEU A 35 -30.85 25.40 -99.37
C LEU A 35 -31.64 26.56 -100.01
N LEU A 36 -31.46 27.79 -99.52
CA LEU A 36 -31.98 29.02 -100.11
C LEU A 36 -31.35 29.31 -101.49
N CYS A 37 -30.02 29.12 -101.64
CA CYS A 37 -29.36 29.19 -102.95
C CYS A 37 -29.88 28.14 -103.94
N GLY A 38 -30.14 26.91 -103.48
CA GLY A 38 -30.75 25.85 -104.31
C GLY A 38 -32.15 26.22 -104.81
N MET A 39 -32.92 26.97 -104.01
CA MET A 39 -34.24 27.48 -104.40
C MET A 39 -34.16 28.63 -105.42
N THR A 40 -33.17 29.52 -105.30
CA THR A 40 -33.08 30.72 -106.16
C THR A 40 -32.32 30.46 -107.47
N LEU A 41 -31.31 29.59 -107.46
CA LEU A 41 -30.44 29.31 -108.63
C LEU A 41 -30.68 27.93 -109.26
N GLY A 42 -31.15 26.96 -108.49
CA GLY A 42 -31.29 25.55 -108.91
C GLY A 42 -32.73 25.10 -109.24
N GLY A 43 -33.73 25.98 -109.11
CA GLY A 43 -35.13 25.67 -109.41
C GLY A 43 -35.79 24.67 -108.46
N TRP A 44 -35.26 24.50 -107.24
CA TRP A 44 -35.83 23.54 -106.28
C TRP A 44 -37.23 23.96 -105.81
N SER A 45 -38.18 23.01 -105.87
CA SER A 45 -39.57 23.23 -105.47
C SER A 45 -39.70 23.51 -103.96
N LEU A 46 -40.58 24.47 -103.61
CA LEU A 46 -40.93 24.83 -102.23
C LEU A 46 -41.33 23.62 -101.38
N TYR A 47 -41.96 22.62 -102.01
CA TYR A 47 -42.43 21.39 -101.34
C TYR A 47 -41.28 20.45 -100.92
N LEU A 48 -40.11 20.55 -101.55
CA LEU A 48 -38.93 19.75 -101.21
C LEU A 48 -38.04 20.46 -100.17
N SER A 49 -37.98 21.79 -100.22
CA SER A 49 -37.10 22.60 -99.38
C SER A 49 -37.64 22.82 -97.96
N LEU A 50 -38.96 22.98 -97.80
CA LEU A 50 -39.60 23.18 -96.49
C LEU A 50 -39.36 22.02 -95.50
N PRO A 51 -39.59 20.74 -95.86
CA PRO A 51 -39.35 19.62 -94.95
C PRO A 51 -37.86 19.45 -94.62
N LEU A 52 -36.96 19.74 -95.55
CA LEU A 52 -35.51 19.64 -95.33
C LEU A 52 -34.98 20.73 -94.38
N ALA A 53 -35.53 21.95 -94.48
CA ALA A 53 -35.23 23.04 -93.55
C ALA A 53 -35.72 22.73 -92.12
N VAL A 54 -36.93 22.18 -91.98
CA VAL A 54 -37.46 21.71 -90.69
C VAL A 54 -36.56 20.59 -90.12
N LEU A 55 -36.10 19.67 -90.97
CA LEU A 55 -35.21 18.59 -90.58
C LEU A 55 -33.84 19.10 -90.08
N ILE A 56 -33.22 20.09 -90.74
CA ILE A 56 -31.94 20.69 -90.34
C ILE A 56 -32.04 21.43 -88.99
N ILE A 57 -33.18 22.08 -88.74
CA ILE A 57 -33.44 22.78 -87.47
C ILE A 57 -33.71 21.80 -86.32
N TRP A 58 -34.41 20.69 -86.61
CA TRP A 58 -34.83 19.72 -85.59
C TRP A 58 -33.88 18.52 -85.38
N LEU A 59 -32.99 18.20 -86.32
CA LEU A 59 -32.02 17.08 -86.20
C LEU A 59 -31.21 17.08 -84.89
N PRO A 60 -30.63 18.21 -84.44
CA PRO A 60 -29.88 18.22 -83.19
C PRO A 60 -30.77 18.11 -81.94
N ARG A 61 -32.07 18.42 -82.05
CA ARG A 61 -33.06 18.24 -80.97
C ARG A 61 -33.64 16.82 -80.91
N LEU A 62 -33.65 16.10 -82.03
CA LEU A 62 -34.09 14.71 -82.08
C LEU A 62 -33.02 13.71 -81.61
N ARG A 63 -31.73 14.07 -81.75
CA ARG A 63 -30.61 13.25 -81.25
C ARG A 63 -30.38 13.37 -79.74
N SER A 64 -31.00 14.34 -79.08
CA SER A 64 -30.89 14.57 -77.63
C SER A 64 -32.02 13.93 -76.81
N ARG A 65 -32.75 12.96 -77.36
CA ARG A 65 -33.80 12.23 -76.63
C ARG A 65 -33.20 11.15 -75.72
N ALA A 66 -33.09 11.51 -74.43
CA ALA A 66 -33.13 10.67 -73.22
C ALA A 66 -32.20 9.43 -73.16
N ALA A 67 -30.99 9.62 -72.62
CA ALA A 67 -30.45 8.66 -71.66
C ALA A 67 -31.09 8.96 -70.28
N PRO A 68 -31.37 7.96 -69.42
CA PRO A 68 -31.91 8.23 -68.09
C PRO A 68 -30.97 9.18 -67.34
N GLU A 69 -31.54 10.21 -66.70
CA GLU A 69 -30.80 11.15 -65.86
C GLU A 69 -29.99 10.37 -64.83
N ALA A 70 -28.66 10.37 -65.01
CA ALA A 70 -27.76 10.08 -63.90
C ALA A 70 -27.94 11.20 -62.88
N VAL A 71 -28.24 10.81 -61.63
CA VAL A 71 -28.22 11.71 -60.47
C VAL A 71 -26.94 12.58 -60.52
N PRO A 72 -27.02 13.90 -60.36
CA PRO A 72 -25.85 14.77 -60.48
C PRO A 72 -24.77 14.34 -59.47
N ALA A 73 -23.55 14.10 -59.98
CA ALA A 73 -22.40 13.62 -59.22
C ALA A 73 -22.06 14.49 -57.97
N GLU A 74 -22.49 15.75 -57.93
CA GLU A 74 -22.34 16.65 -56.78
C GLU A 74 -23.21 16.27 -55.57
N THR A 75 -24.40 15.69 -55.78
CA THR A 75 -25.27 15.28 -54.65
C THR A 75 -24.76 13.99 -54.02
N SER A 76 -24.24 13.07 -54.84
CA SER A 76 -23.57 11.85 -54.38
C SER A 76 -22.29 12.17 -53.60
N SER A 77 -21.52 13.19 -53.99
CA SER A 77 -20.29 13.55 -53.28
C SER A 77 -20.55 14.25 -51.93
N ALA A 78 -21.59 15.09 -51.83
CA ALA A 78 -21.99 15.73 -50.58
C ALA A 78 -22.52 14.74 -49.55
N ILE A 79 -23.36 13.78 -49.98
CA ILE A 79 -23.85 12.70 -49.11
C ILE A 79 -22.69 11.80 -48.67
N SER A 80 -21.76 11.48 -49.57
CA SER A 80 -20.57 10.68 -49.22
C SER A 80 -19.66 11.41 -48.22
N ALA A 81 -19.48 12.73 -48.37
CA ALA A 81 -18.67 13.52 -47.44
C ALA A 81 -19.30 13.61 -46.04
N LEU A 82 -20.62 13.84 -45.96
CA LEU A 82 -21.35 13.84 -44.68
C LEU A 82 -21.33 12.47 -44.01
N THR A 83 -21.52 11.41 -44.80
CA THR A 83 -21.51 10.04 -44.29
C THR A 83 -20.14 9.66 -43.75
N ARG A 84 -19.07 10.08 -44.41
CA ARG A 84 -17.69 9.93 -43.91
C ARG A 84 -17.44 10.70 -42.62
N ASP A 85 -17.91 11.94 -42.51
CA ASP A 85 -17.76 12.74 -41.29
C ASP A 85 -18.55 12.17 -40.10
N LEU A 86 -19.78 11.71 -40.35
CA LEU A 86 -20.62 11.03 -39.36
C LEU A 86 -20.02 9.68 -38.95
N SER A 87 -19.49 8.91 -39.90
CA SER A 87 -18.84 7.63 -39.65
C SER A 87 -17.58 7.82 -38.79
N TYR A 88 -16.72 8.77 -39.15
CA TYR A 88 -15.55 9.15 -38.36
C TYR A 88 -15.94 9.60 -36.94
N THR A 89 -16.92 10.49 -36.80
CA THR A 89 -17.37 11.01 -35.50
C THR A 89 -18.01 9.92 -34.64
N THR A 90 -18.76 9.00 -35.26
CA THR A 90 -19.38 7.86 -34.58
C THR A 90 -18.34 6.88 -34.07
N SER A 91 -17.36 6.54 -34.92
CA SER A 91 -16.20 5.74 -34.55
C SER A 91 -15.42 6.39 -33.41
N HIS A 92 -15.18 7.70 -33.48
CA HIS A 92 -14.50 8.45 -32.42
C HIS A 92 -15.29 8.43 -31.10
N ASN A 93 -16.59 8.68 -31.13
CA ASN A 93 -17.44 8.64 -29.94
C ASN A 93 -17.47 7.23 -29.31
N ALA A 94 -17.53 6.18 -30.13
CA ALA A 94 -17.47 4.81 -29.66
C ALA A 94 -16.11 4.47 -29.01
N LEU A 95 -15.00 4.95 -29.61
CA LEU A 95 -13.65 4.82 -29.05
C LEU A 95 -13.55 5.52 -27.68
N SER A 96 -14.04 6.75 -27.60
CA SER A 96 -14.07 7.53 -26.35
C SER A 96 -14.93 6.85 -25.28
N ALA A 97 -16.11 6.34 -25.65
CA ALA A 97 -17.01 5.63 -24.75
C ALA A 97 -16.34 4.38 -24.15
N ALA A 98 -15.67 3.57 -24.99
CA ALA A 98 -14.95 2.38 -24.55
C ALA A 98 -13.78 2.73 -23.60
N GLY A 99 -13.03 3.79 -23.91
CA GLY A 99 -11.98 4.31 -23.04
C GLY A 99 -12.51 4.76 -21.67
N VAL A 100 -13.63 5.50 -21.66
CA VAL A 100 -14.29 5.92 -20.40
C VAL A 100 -14.75 4.71 -19.59
N ALA A 101 -15.38 3.71 -20.22
CA ALA A 101 -15.83 2.50 -19.52
C ALA A 101 -14.67 1.75 -18.85
N PHE A 102 -13.52 1.66 -19.53
CA PHE A 102 -12.31 1.06 -18.96
C PHE A 102 -11.79 1.87 -17.77
N SER A 103 -11.68 3.19 -17.88
CA SER A 103 -11.24 4.06 -16.79
C SER A 103 -12.18 4.02 -15.58
N VAL A 104 -13.49 3.94 -15.82
CA VAL A 104 -14.51 3.78 -14.77
C VAL A 104 -14.32 2.49 -13.98
N LYS A 105 -14.02 1.38 -14.66
CA LYS A 105 -13.74 0.11 -13.98
C LYS A 105 -12.49 0.22 -13.08
N GLN A 106 -11.41 0.80 -13.60
CA GLN A 106 -10.20 1.03 -12.80
C GLN A 106 -10.46 1.95 -11.60
N LEU A 107 -11.28 2.98 -11.77
CA LEU A 107 -11.68 3.87 -10.69
C LEU A 107 -12.50 3.14 -9.62
N ALA A 108 -13.46 2.30 -10.01
CA ALA A 108 -14.24 1.50 -9.08
C ALA A 108 -13.37 0.56 -8.23
N ASP A 109 -12.43 -0.15 -8.87
CA ASP A 109 -11.47 -1.01 -8.16
C ASP A 109 -10.62 -0.20 -7.17
N LYS A 110 -10.20 1.01 -7.56
CA LYS A 110 -9.42 1.91 -6.69
C LYS A 110 -10.23 2.42 -5.51
N LEU A 111 -11.49 2.79 -5.71
CA LEU A 111 -12.40 3.23 -4.64
C LEU A 111 -12.61 2.12 -3.61
N GLN A 112 -12.82 0.88 -4.06
CA GLN A 112 -12.96 -0.27 -3.17
C GLN A 112 -11.71 -0.51 -2.33
N SER A 113 -10.51 -0.38 -2.94
CA SER A 113 -9.24 -0.46 -2.22
C SER A 113 -9.10 0.65 -1.18
N GLN A 114 -9.52 1.87 -1.50
CA GLN A 114 -9.48 3.00 -0.55
C GLN A 114 -10.45 2.81 0.62
N LEU A 115 -11.66 2.26 0.39
CA LEU A 115 -12.60 1.90 1.46
C LEU A 115 -12.00 0.85 2.42
N GLY A 116 -11.34 -0.17 1.87
CA GLY A 116 -10.64 -1.18 2.68
C GLY A 116 -9.51 -0.57 3.52
N ALA A 117 -8.73 0.35 2.93
CA ALA A 117 -7.68 1.07 3.65
C ALA A 117 -8.27 1.95 4.77
N ALA A 118 -9.36 2.67 4.53
CA ALA A 118 -10.03 3.47 5.54
C ALA A 118 -10.52 2.63 6.72
N ALA A 119 -11.13 1.48 6.46
CA ALA A 119 -11.56 0.55 7.52
C ALA A 119 -10.37 0.04 8.36
N GLN A 120 -9.24 -0.25 7.73
CA GLN A 120 -8.02 -0.64 8.45
C GLN A 120 -7.50 0.48 9.35
N ILE A 121 -7.55 1.74 8.89
CA ILE A 121 -7.11 2.88 9.71
C ILE A 121 -8.03 3.04 10.93
N VAL A 122 -9.35 2.86 10.79
CA VAL A 122 -10.28 2.86 11.94
C VAL A 122 -9.92 1.77 12.95
N SER A 123 -9.69 0.54 12.49
CA SER A 123 -9.32 -0.57 13.39
C SER A 123 -8.01 -0.29 14.12
N ASN A 124 -7.00 0.26 13.43
CA ASN A 124 -5.74 0.65 14.06
C ASN A 124 -5.95 1.79 15.09
N ALA A 125 -6.84 2.73 14.81
CA ALA A 125 -7.18 3.81 15.74
C ALA A 125 -7.85 3.29 17.02
N GLU A 126 -8.73 2.29 16.92
CA GLU A 126 -9.33 1.63 18.10
C GLU A 126 -8.28 0.96 19.00
N VAL A 127 -7.31 0.27 18.40
CA VAL A 127 -6.18 -0.31 19.14
C VAL A 127 -5.36 0.78 19.83
N MET A 128 -5.16 1.91 19.15
CA MET A 128 -4.42 3.04 19.73
C MET A 128 -5.17 3.67 20.91
N ILE A 129 -6.50 3.80 20.86
CA ILE A 129 -7.31 4.23 22.02
C ILE A 129 -7.11 3.29 23.21
N ALA A 130 -7.19 1.98 22.99
CA ALA A 130 -6.99 0.99 24.05
C ALA A 130 -5.57 1.08 24.64
N THR A 131 -4.58 1.33 23.79
CA THR A 131 -3.17 1.52 24.20
C THR A 131 -3.02 2.78 25.04
N GLU A 132 -3.63 3.90 24.66
CA GLU A 132 -3.61 5.15 25.43
C GLU A 132 -4.26 4.99 26.81
N GLN A 133 -5.37 4.26 26.90
CA GLN A 133 -6.02 3.97 28.18
C GLN A 133 -5.12 3.12 29.10
N ALA A 134 -4.43 2.12 28.53
CA ALA A 134 -3.47 1.31 29.26
C ALA A 134 -2.27 2.14 29.73
N THR A 135 -1.71 2.98 28.85
CA THR A 135 -0.63 3.92 29.17
C THR A 135 -1.03 4.84 30.32
N SER A 136 -2.22 5.45 30.28
CA SER A 136 -2.73 6.31 31.35
C SER A 136 -2.80 5.61 32.71
N THR A 137 -3.18 4.32 32.72
CA THR A 137 -3.29 3.51 33.94
C THR A 137 -1.90 3.20 34.49
N LEU A 138 -1.00 2.69 33.64
CA LEU A 138 0.38 2.39 34.02
C LEU A 138 1.15 3.64 34.47
N SER A 139 0.92 4.78 33.83
CA SER A 139 1.48 6.06 34.25
C SER A 139 1.02 6.44 35.66
N ARG A 140 -0.26 6.27 35.99
CA ARG A 140 -0.76 6.55 37.36
C ARG A 140 -0.14 5.62 38.40
N GLU A 141 0.02 4.34 38.08
CA GLU A 141 0.68 3.38 38.97
C GLU A 141 2.16 3.73 39.17
N ALA A 142 2.87 4.04 38.09
CA ALA A 142 4.28 4.46 38.14
C ALA A 142 4.47 5.74 38.94
N LEU A 143 3.57 6.72 38.80
CA LEU A 143 3.58 7.95 39.59
C LEU A 143 3.41 7.68 41.08
N SER A 144 2.44 6.81 41.43
CA SER A 144 2.19 6.43 42.82
C SER A 144 3.42 5.73 43.43
N ALA A 145 4.01 4.78 42.70
CA ALA A 145 5.20 4.05 43.16
C ALA A 145 6.42 4.97 43.30
N ALA A 146 6.62 5.89 42.35
CA ALA A 146 7.69 6.88 42.43
C ALA A 146 7.50 7.80 43.65
N SER A 147 6.27 8.29 43.89
CA SER A 147 5.98 9.14 45.04
C SER A 147 6.22 8.42 46.37
N GLU A 148 5.81 7.16 46.49
CA GLU A 148 6.07 6.32 47.67
C GLU A 148 7.58 6.09 47.89
N ALA A 149 8.32 5.80 46.81
CA ALA A 149 9.78 5.64 46.88
C ALA A 149 10.49 6.93 47.29
N HIS A 150 10.06 8.08 46.77
CA HIS A 150 10.57 9.39 47.14
C HIS A 150 10.31 9.67 48.63
N GLN A 151 9.08 9.47 49.09
CA GLN A 151 8.70 9.69 50.49
C GLN A 151 9.46 8.75 51.44
N SER A 152 9.60 7.48 51.08
CA SER A 152 10.37 6.49 51.85
C SER A 152 11.85 6.83 51.90
N GLY A 153 12.43 7.30 50.79
CA GLY A 153 13.82 7.76 50.75
C GLY A 153 14.08 8.96 51.66
N VAL A 154 13.17 9.94 51.67
CA VAL A 154 13.24 11.10 52.56
C VAL A 154 13.08 10.70 54.02
N ALA A 155 12.09 9.85 54.35
CA ALA A 155 11.86 9.37 55.71
C ALA A 155 13.06 8.57 56.24
N GLY A 156 13.58 7.62 55.45
CA GLY A 156 14.76 6.84 55.81
C GLY A 156 15.99 7.74 56.04
N ARG A 157 16.16 8.80 55.25
CA ARG A 157 17.25 9.78 55.48
C ARG A 157 17.13 10.47 56.84
N THR A 158 15.91 10.84 57.25
CA THR A 158 15.68 11.45 58.57
C THR A 158 16.05 10.48 59.69
N GLU A 159 15.69 9.20 59.58
CA GLU A 159 16.07 8.17 60.56
C GLU A 159 17.59 7.94 60.63
N LEU A 160 18.28 7.99 59.48
CA LEU A 160 19.74 7.87 59.45
C LEU A 160 20.44 9.06 60.12
N ILE A 161 19.94 10.29 59.93
CA ILE A 161 20.47 11.48 60.62
C ILE A 161 20.36 11.32 62.13
N GLU A 162 19.23 10.81 62.63
CA GLU A 162 19.08 10.53 64.06
C GLU A 162 20.05 9.43 64.53
N SER A 163 20.26 8.40 63.72
CA SER A 163 21.20 7.31 64.01
C SER A 163 22.66 7.79 64.10
N ILE A 164 23.09 8.67 63.17
CA ILE A 164 24.42 9.30 63.20
C ILE A 164 24.57 10.14 64.48
N ALA A 165 23.56 10.93 64.85
CA ALA A 165 23.60 11.72 66.08
C ALA A 165 23.75 10.83 67.34
N ARG A 166 23.04 9.69 67.38
CA ARG A 166 23.17 8.70 68.47
C ARG A 166 24.54 8.05 68.50
N MET A 167 25.15 7.74 67.35
CA MET A 167 26.51 7.21 67.27
C MET A 167 27.56 8.21 67.78
N HIS A 168 27.44 9.49 67.43
CA HIS A 168 28.31 10.54 67.99
C HIS A 168 28.16 10.66 69.51
N GLN A 169 26.94 10.59 70.04
CA GLN A 169 26.72 10.55 71.49
C GLN A 169 27.38 9.33 72.15
N LEU A 170 27.32 8.16 71.49
CA LEU A 170 27.95 6.94 72.02
C LEU A 170 29.47 7.03 71.99
N SER A 171 30.05 7.60 70.93
CA SER A 171 31.48 7.87 70.81
C SER A 171 31.96 8.82 71.92
N GLN A 172 31.21 9.89 72.19
CA GLN A 172 31.52 10.79 73.31
C GLN A 172 31.48 10.07 74.67
N ARG A 173 30.48 9.21 74.89
CA ARG A 173 30.38 8.40 76.14
C ARG A 173 31.53 7.41 76.27
N ALA A 174 31.97 6.79 75.19
CA ALA A 174 33.14 5.92 75.16
C ALA A 174 34.42 6.68 75.51
N SER A 175 34.60 7.88 74.94
CA SER A 175 35.73 8.77 75.26
C SER A 175 35.75 9.16 76.74
N ASN A 176 34.61 9.60 77.30
CA ASN A 176 34.50 9.93 78.72
C ASN A 176 34.80 8.71 79.63
N SER A 177 34.36 7.51 79.21
CA SER A 177 34.63 6.27 79.95
C SER A 177 36.12 5.92 79.93
N ARG A 178 36.81 6.16 78.81
CA ARG A 178 38.27 6.00 78.69
C ARG A 178 39.00 6.87 79.72
N GLU A 179 38.63 8.15 79.83
CA GLU A 179 39.24 9.09 80.77
C GLU A 179 39.09 8.65 82.23
N LEU A 180 37.90 8.16 82.61
CA LEU A 180 37.64 7.65 83.97
C LEU A 180 38.48 6.41 84.27
N ILE A 181 38.67 5.53 83.30
CA ILE A 181 39.45 4.30 83.45
C ILE A 181 40.96 4.59 83.46
N GLU A 182 41.43 5.55 82.67
CA GLU A 182 42.81 6.04 82.75
C GLU A 182 43.11 6.65 84.13
N ALA A 183 42.16 7.42 84.70
CA ALA A 183 42.28 7.92 86.06
C ALA A 183 42.31 6.79 87.11
N LEU A 184 41.54 5.72 86.93
CA LEU A 184 41.60 4.53 87.78
C LEU A 184 42.95 3.80 87.66
N SER A 185 43.51 3.71 86.46
CA SER A 185 44.84 3.14 86.23
C SER A 185 45.92 3.91 86.98
N LEU A 186 45.89 5.25 86.92
CA LEU A 186 46.82 6.12 87.65
C LEU A 186 46.68 5.96 89.17
N ARG A 187 45.45 5.95 89.68
CA ARG A 187 45.17 5.70 91.11
C ARG A 187 45.66 4.33 91.57
N SER A 188 45.54 3.31 90.72
CA SER A 188 46.01 1.96 91.02
C SER A 188 47.54 1.91 91.08
N ASP A 189 48.23 2.63 90.20
CA ASP A 189 49.70 2.79 90.29
C ASP A 189 50.12 3.48 91.59
N ASP A 190 49.42 4.55 92.00
CA ASP A 190 49.68 5.22 93.28
C ASP A 190 49.55 4.25 94.48
N ILE A 191 48.49 3.43 94.49
CA ILE A 191 48.26 2.42 95.54
C ILE A 191 49.36 1.35 95.51
N GLN A 192 49.80 0.91 94.33
CA GLN A 192 50.89 -0.05 94.19
C GLN A 192 52.19 0.49 94.81
N ARG A 193 52.53 1.75 94.51
CA ARG A 193 53.73 2.40 95.09
C ARG A 193 53.65 2.51 96.61
N VAL A 194 52.48 2.90 97.15
CA VAL A 194 52.28 2.96 98.61
C VAL A 194 52.39 1.58 99.24
N THR A 195 51.81 0.56 98.61
CA THR A 195 51.85 -0.84 99.09
C THR A 195 53.28 -1.37 99.14
N LEU A 196 54.11 -1.06 98.13
CA LEU A 196 55.55 -1.38 98.12
C LEU A 196 56.34 -0.69 99.24
N VAL A 197 56.02 0.57 99.54
CA VAL A 197 56.63 1.30 100.67
C VAL A 197 56.26 0.65 102.00
N ILE A 198 54.98 0.31 102.20
CA ILE A 198 54.53 -0.35 103.43
C ILE A 198 55.17 -1.74 103.56
N GLN A 199 55.28 -2.51 102.46
CA GLN A 199 56.01 -3.79 102.44
C GLN A 199 57.47 -3.62 102.89
N SER A 200 58.15 -2.59 102.37
CA SER A 200 59.53 -2.27 102.75
C SER A 200 59.63 -1.91 104.23
N ILE A 201 58.71 -1.09 104.76
CA ILE A 201 58.64 -0.73 106.18
C ILE A 201 58.37 -1.96 107.04
N ALA A 202 57.45 -2.84 106.64
CA ALA A 202 57.15 -4.08 107.35
C ALA A 202 58.38 -5.00 107.38
N SER A 203 59.11 -5.13 106.28
CA SER A 203 60.36 -5.90 106.21
C SER A 203 61.47 -5.30 107.11
N GLN A 204 61.62 -3.96 107.11
CA GLN A 204 62.57 -3.29 108.00
C GLN A 204 62.20 -3.44 109.47
N THR A 205 60.91 -3.32 109.79
CA THR A 205 60.38 -3.51 111.15
C THR A 205 60.59 -4.94 111.62
N ASN A 206 60.38 -5.92 110.75
CA ASN A 206 60.66 -7.33 111.02
C ASN A 206 62.15 -7.58 111.33
N LEU A 207 63.07 -6.95 110.58
CA LEU A 207 64.52 -7.02 110.83
C LEU A 207 64.93 -6.31 112.13
N LEU A 208 64.35 -5.14 112.42
CA LEU A 208 64.58 -4.41 113.67
C LEU A 208 64.09 -5.20 114.88
N ALA A 209 62.89 -5.78 114.78
CA ALA A 209 62.31 -6.63 115.81
C ALA A 209 63.13 -7.90 116.03
N LEU A 210 63.65 -8.51 114.95
CA LEU A 210 64.57 -9.64 115.03
C LEU A 210 65.86 -9.27 115.77
N ASN A 211 66.48 -8.14 115.43
CA ASN A 211 67.69 -7.66 116.12
C ASN A 211 67.41 -7.37 117.61
N ALA A 212 66.25 -6.78 117.92
CA ALA A 212 65.83 -6.53 119.29
C ALA A 212 65.57 -7.82 120.07
N ALA A 213 64.96 -8.84 119.46
CA ALA A 213 64.75 -10.15 120.06
C ALA A 213 66.08 -10.86 120.35
N ILE A 214 67.07 -10.76 119.44
CA ILE A 214 68.43 -11.29 119.64
C ILE A 214 69.11 -10.61 120.83
N GLU A 215 69.07 -9.27 120.91
CA GLU A 215 69.73 -8.53 122.00
C GLU A 215 68.99 -8.73 123.34
N ALA A 216 67.66 -8.85 123.33
CA ALA A 216 66.87 -9.22 124.51
C ALA A 216 67.21 -10.62 125.03
N ALA A 217 67.43 -11.60 124.13
CA ALA A 217 67.91 -12.93 124.51
C ALA A 217 69.34 -12.87 125.09
N ARG A 218 70.18 -11.96 124.58
CA ARG A 218 71.56 -11.73 125.04
C ARG A 218 71.65 -11.14 126.45
N ALA A 219 70.66 -10.33 126.84
CA ALA A 219 70.54 -9.74 128.17
C ALA A 219 70.02 -10.72 129.27
N GLY A 220 69.72 -11.98 128.91
CA GLY A 220 69.31 -13.02 129.86
C GLY A 220 67.99 -12.70 130.57
N GLU A 221 67.91 -12.95 131.89
CA GLU A 221 66.68 -12.75 132.68
C GLU A 221 66.19 -11.29 132.70
N HIS A 222 67.09 -10.30 132.54
CA HIS A 222 66.72 -8.88 132.50
C HIS A 222 66.08 -8.46 131.17
N GLY A 223 66.24 -9.23 130.09
CA GLY A 223 65.70 -8.95 128.76
C GLY A 223 64.36 -9.64 128.45
N ARG A 224 63.84 -10.45 129.36
CA ARG A 224 62.70 -11.36 129.12
C ARG A 224 61.41 -10.65 128.68
N GLY A 225 61.10 -9.49 129.28
CA GLY A 225 59.96 -8.66 128.88
C GLY A 225 60.13 -8.00 127.51
N PHE A 226 61.36 -7.58 127.18
CA PHE A 226 61.69 -7.02 125.86
C PHE A 226 61.62 -8.07 124.74
N ALA A 227 62.00 -9.32 125.03
CA ALA A 227 61.93 -10.43 124.07
C ALA A 227 60.47 -10.69 123.62
N VAL A 228 59.51 -10.69 124.56
CA VAL A 228 58.08 -10.89 124.24
C VAL A 228 57.54 -9.76 123.36
N VAL A 229 57.88 -8.51 123.66
CA VAL A 229 57.47 -7.36 122.84
C VAL A 229 58.11 -7.42 121.46
N ALA A 230 59.40 -7.79 121.36
CA ALA A 230 60.10 -7.94 120.10
C ALA A 230 59.49 -9.04 119.22
N ASP A 231 59.11 -10.19 119.77
CA ASP A 231 58.43 -11.25 119.04
C ASP A 231 57.01 -10.85 118.57
N GLU A 232 56.25 -10.10 119.37
CA GLU A 232 54.94 -9.58 118.97
C GLU A 232 55.06 -8.55 117.83
N VAL A 233 56.03 -7.63 117.90
CA VAL A 233 56.32 -6.67 116.83
C VAL A 233 56.77 -7.40 115.56
N ARG A 234 57.56 -8.46 115.69
CA ARG A 234 57.97 -9.32 114.56
C ARG A 234 56.77 -10.01 113.91
N GLY A 235 55.87 -10.58 114.72
CA GLY A 235 54.62 -11.19 114.26
C GLY A 235 53.71 -10.19 113.54
N LEU A 236 53.57 -8.97 114.07
CA LEU A 236 52.79 -7.90 113.45
C LEU A 236 53.40 -7.43 112.13
N ALA A 237 54.73 -7.30 112.07
CA ALA A 237 55.46 -6.93 110.86
C ALA A 237 55.31 -8.00 109.76
N ALA A 238 55.41 -9.29 110.11
CA ALA A 238 55.17 -10.39 109.19
C ALA A 238 53.73 -10.40 108.65
N ARG A 239 52.72 -10.24 109.52
CA ARG A 239 51.30 -10.14 109.10
C ARG A 239 51.06 -8.93 108.20
N THR A 240 51.69 -7.79 108.51
CA THR A 240 51.62 -6.58 107.68
C THR A 240 52.19 -6.88 106.30
N ALA A 241 53.36 -7.50 106.21
CA ALA A 241 54.01 -7.86 104.96
C ALA A 241 53.20 -8.86 104.11
N THR A 242 52.50 -9.80 104.74
CA THR A 242 51.57 -10.70 104.01
C THR A 242 50.37 -9.94 103.48
N ALA A 243 49.72 -9.12 104.31
CA ALA A 243 48.54 -8.34 103.91
C ALA A 243 48.86 -7.34 102.79
N THR A 244 50.00 -6.66 102.82
CA THR A 244 50.42 -5.79 101.71
C THR A 244 50.80 -6.56 100.46
N GLY A 245 51.30 -7.80 100.58
CA GLY A 245 51.47 -8.69 99.43
C GLY A 245 50.14 -8.99 98.73
N GLU A 246 49.12 -9.38 99.49
CA GLU A 246 47.76 -9.63 98.98
C GLU A 246 47.13 -8.39 98.34
N VAL A 247 47.32 -7.20 98.94
CA VAL A 247 46.90 -5.92 98.34
C VAL A 247 47.63 -5.67 97.01
N GLY A 248 48.92 -5.97 96.93
CA GLY A 248 49.69 -5.84 95.70
C GLY A 248 49.17 -6.74 94.57
N GLU A 249 48.79 -7.98 94.87
CA GLU A 249 48.16 -8.88 93.90
C GLU A 249 46.79 -8.35 93.42
N MET A 250 45.96 -7.86 94.34
CA MET A 250 44.66 -7.26 93.98
C MET A 250 44.81 -6.02 93.09
N VAL A 251 45.79 -5.15 93.38
CA VAL A 251 46.07 -3.97 92.56
C VAL A 251 46.59 -4.36 91.18
N ALA A 252 47.42 -5.39 91.08
CA ALA A 252 47.89 -5.92 89.80
C ALA A 252 46.73 -6.48 88.94
N ASP A 253 45.78 -7.21 89.55
CA ASP A 253 44.57 -7.69 88.86
C ASP A 253 43.70 -6.50 88.39
N ILE A 254 43.52 -5.47 89.23
CA ILE A 254 42.81 -4.23 88.84
C ILE A 254 43.50 -3.57 87.64
N GLN A 255 44.82 -3.43 87.66
CA GLN A 255 45.58 -2.84 86.54
C GLN A 255 45.41 -3.65 85.25
N GLN A 256 45.51 -4.98 85.33
CA GLN A 256 45.32 -5.86 84.18
C GLN A 256 43.92 -5.74 83.58
N ARG A 257 42.87 -5.78 84.43
CA ARG A 257 41.48 -5.61 83.98
C ARG A 257 41.22 -4.22 83.40
N THR A 258 41.80 -3.19 84.01
CA THR A 258 41.71 -1.80 83.53
C THR A 258 42.31 -1.68 82.13
N ALA A 259 43.48 -2.28 81.88
CA ALA A 259 44.11 -2.29 80.56
C ALA A 259 43.24 -3.02 79.51
N GLN A 260 42.62 -4.14 79.87
CA GLN A 260 41.67 -4.84 78.98
C GLN A 260 40.46 -3.98 78.63
N VAL A 261 39.90 -3.23 79.59
CA VAL A 261 38.75 -2.37 79.33
C VAL A 261 39.13 -1.17 78.45
N VAL A 262 40.33 -0.59 78.61
CA VAL A 262 40.83 0.47 77.71
C VAL A 262 40.90 -0.03 76.28
N GLU A 263 41.40 -1.24 76.05
CA GLU A 263 41.48 -1.82 74.72
C GLU A 263 40.09 -2.06 74.11
N GLN A 264 39.14 -2.55 74.91
CA GLN A 264 37.74 -2.69 74.48
C GLN A 264 37.10 -1.34 74.10
N ILE A 265 37.40 -0.26 74.84
CA ILE A 265 36.89 1.08 74.52
C ILE A 265 37.50 1.61 73.23
N ARG A 266 38.79 1.35 72.97
CA ARG A 266 39.44 1.71 71.70
C ARG A 266 38.79 0.99 70.52
N GLN A 267 38.58 -0.32 70.64
CA GLN A 267 37.90 -1.10 69.61
C GLN A 267 36.47 -0.56 69.37
N LEU A 268 35.71 -0.31 70.44
CA LEU A 268 34.37 0.28 70.33
C LEU A 268 34.36 1.63 69.61
N SER A 269 35.38 2.46 69.85
CA SER A 269 35.50 3.78 69.20
C SER A 269 35.80 3.63 67.70
N SER A 270 36.66 2.68 67.34
CA SER A 270 36.94 2.32 65.94
C SER A 270 35.70 1.76 65.22
N ASP A 271 34.95 0.86 65.88
CA ASP A 271 33.75 0.25 65.34
C ASP A 271 32.65 1.31 65.13
N LEU A 272 32.54 2.30 66.03
CA LEU A 272 31.60 3.42 65.89
C LEU A 272 31.95 4.34 64.73
N ASP A 273 33.22 4.66 64.52
CA ASP A 273 33.66 5.49 63.38
C ASP A 273 33.33 4.81 62.05
N THR A 274 33.62 3.51 61.95
CA THR A 274 33.25 2.68 60.78
C THR A 274 31.73 2.63 60.59
N GLY A 275 30.98 2.50 61.69
CA GLY A 275 29.51 2.52 61.68
C GLY A 275 28.94 3.82 61.13
N VAL A 276 29.50 4.97 61.51
CA VAL A 276 29.09 6.29 60.99
C VAL A 276 29.32 6.36 59.47
N GLN A 277 30.51 5.98 58.99
CA GLN A 277 30.81 5.98 57.54
C GLN A 277 29.83 5.11 56.74
N GLN A 278 29.47 3.94 57.27
CA GLN A 278 28.52 3.02 56.62
C GLN A 278 27.11 3.62 56.55
N VAL A 279 26.68 4.30 57.61
CA VAL A 279 25.38 4.98 57.66
C VAL A 279 25.35 6.17 56.71
N GLU A 280 26.43 6.96 56.62
CA GLU A 280 26.53 8.07 55.66
C GLU A 280 26.43 7.58 54.22
N HIS A 281 27.12 6.48 53.87
CA HIS A 281 27.03 5.88 52.54
C HIS A 281 25.60 5.39 52.24
N THR A 282 24.91 4.82 53.23
CA THR A 282 23.50 4.44 53.11
C THR A 282 22.61 5.67 52.87
N GLY A 283 22.90 6.79 53.54
CA GLY A 283 22.21 8.07 53.31
C GLY A 283 22.37 8.60 51.88
N GLN A 284 23.56 8.45 51.28
CA GLN A 284 23.80 8.80 49.88
C GLN A 284 22.98 7.93 48.91
N HIS A 285 22.84 6.63 49.20
CA HIS A 285 21.98 5.75 48.41
C HIS A 285 20.51 6.15 48.46
N LEU A 286 20.00 6.52 49.64
CA LEU A 286 18.62 7.00 49.79
C LEU A 286 18.38 8.33 49.05
N ASP A 287 19.36 9.23 49.05
CA ASP A 287 19.29 10.48 48.27
C ASP A 287 19.23 10.20 46.75
N ASN A 288 20.02 9.24 46.28
CA ASN A 288 19.97 8.81 44.88
C ASN A 288 18.62 8.18 44.54
N ILE A 289 18.03 7.37 45.42
CA ILE A 289 16.68 6.79 45.23
C ILE A 289 15.63 7.89 45.14
N ALA A 290 15.66 8.87 46.05
CA ALA A 290 14.72 10.00 46.04
C ALA A 290 14.83 10.80 44.74
N ARG A 291 16.05 11.05 44.25
CA ARG A 291 16.28 11.76 42.99
C ARG A 291 15.81 10.99 41.76
N LEU A 292 16.05 9.68 41.72
CA LEU A 292 15.56 8.81 40.65
C LEU A 292 14.03 8.77 40.64
N ALA A 293 13.41 8.65 41.80
CA ALA A 293 11.96 8.70 41.95
C ALA A 293 11.38 10.02 41.41
N ALA A 294 11.93 11.18 41.79
CA ALA A 294 11.52 12.47 41.25
C ALA A 294 11.69 12.57 39.71
N SER A 295 12.74 11.97 39.16
CA SER A 295 12.93 11.88 37.70
C SER A 295 11.85 11.02 37.03
N VAL A 296 11.43 9.93 37.65
CA VAL A 296 10.32 9.09 37.15
C VAL A 296 9.01 9.88 37.18
N GLU A 297 8.71 10.61 38.26
CA GLU A 297 7.52 11.46 38.33
C GLU A 297 7.47 12.47 37.16
N HIS A 298 8.61 13.10 36.87
CA HIS A 298 8.71 14.03 35.74
C HIS A 298 8.47 13.34 34.38
N GLN A 299 9.11 12.19 34.14
CA GLN A 299 8.93 11.42 32.90
C GLN A 299 7.49 10.95 32.72
N VAL A 300 6.84 10.52 33.80
CA VAL A 300 5.42 10.15 33.77
C VAL A 300 4.54 11.36 33.41
N GLY A 301 4.88 12.56 33.87
CA GLY A 301 4.24 13.80 33.46
C GLY A 301 4.35 14.09 31.95
N GLU A 302 5.53 13.84 31.36
CA GLU A 302 5.71 13.94 29.89
C GLU A 302 4.85 12.92 29.14
N ILE A 303 4.82 11.67 29.62
CA ILE A 303 4.01 10.60 29.02
C ILE A 303 2.52 10.96 29.05
N ALA A 304 2.02 11.47 30.18
CA ALA A 304 0.62 11.89 30.31
C ALA A 304 0.26 13.00 29.31
N ARG A 305 1.15 13.96 29.06
CA ARG A 305 0.93 15.00 28.05
C ARG A 305 0.96 14.46 26.62
N GLY A 306 1.88 13.52 26.34
CA GLY A 306 1.95 12.82 25.07
C GLY A 306 0.65 12.04 24.78
N ALA A 307 0.13 11.36 25.79
CA ALA A 307 -1.14 10.62 25.70
C ALA A 307 -2.33 11.54 25.35
N GLU A 308 -2.42 12.71 26.00
CA GLU A 308 -3.48 13.68 25.68
C GLU A 308 -3.36 14.21 24.24
N THR A 309 -2.13 14.50 23.79
CA THR A 309 -1.88 14.92 22.40
C THR A 309 -2.30 13.84 21.40
N ASN A 310 -2.00 12.56 21.69
CA ASN A 310 -2.40 11.44 20.85
C ASN A 310 -3.93 11.31 20.79
N ARG A 311 -4.63 11.58 21.90
CA ARG A 311 -6.10 11.58 21.97
C ARG A 311 -6.71 12.64 21.05
N GLU A 312 -6.15 13.86 21.02
CA GLU A 312 -6.57 14.93 20.11
C GLU A 312 -6.31 14.57 18.63
N GLN A 313 -5.17 13.94 18.34
CA GLN A 313 -4.85 13.46 17.00
C GLN A 313 -5.78 12.35 16.52
N LEU A 314 -6.16 11.44 17.43
CA LEU A 314 -7.14 10.40 17.17
C LEU A 314 -8.50 10.98 16.81
N ASP A 315 -8.97 11.98 17.54
CA ASP A 315 -10.24 12.66 17.24
C ASP A 315 -10.20 13.30 15.84
N SER A 316 -9.11 13.99 15.52
CA SER A 316 -8.90 14.58 14.18
C SER A 316 -8.87 13.52 13.08
N LEU A 317 -8.28 12.35 13.36
CA LEU A 317 -8.21 11.22 12.43
C LEU A 317 -9.60 10.64 12.15
N PHE A 318 -10.46 10.48 13.17
CA PHE A 318 -11.84 10.03 12.96
C PHE A 318 -12.63 11.00 12.08
N HIS A 319 -12.50 12.31 12.32
CA HIS A 319 -13.13 13.32 11.47
C HIS A 319 -12.65 13.22 10.01
N ALA A 320 -11.35 13.04 9.79
CA ALA A 320 -10.78 12.88 8.46
C ALA A 320 -11.27 11.60 7.75
N ILE A 321 -11.41 10.48 8.48
CA ILE A 321 -11.96 9.24 7.91
C ILE A 321 -13.43 9.41 7.55
N GLU A 322 -14.25 10.02 8.41
CA GLU A 322 -15.66 10.18 8.12
C GLU A 322 -15.88 11.08 6.88
N GLN A 323 -15.09 12.14 6.76
CA GLN A 323 -15.06 12.96 5.54
C GLN A 323 -14.64 12.12 4.32
N MET A 324 -13.59 11.31 4.44
CA MET A 324 -13.14 10.43 3.35
C MET A 324 -14.22 9.42 2.94
N ARG A 325 -14.96 8.84 3.89
CA ARG A 325 -16.07 7.92 3.59
C ARG A 325 -17.19 8.63 2.83
N SER A 326 -17.52 9.85 3.20
CA SER A 326 -18.48 10.69 2.46
C SER A 326 -18.01 10.95 1.03
N ASP A 327 -16.75 11.36 0.84
CA ASP A 327 -16.16 11.65 -0.48
C ASP A 327 -16.10 10.40 -1.38
N LEU A 328 -15.78 9.24 -0.79
CA LEU A 328 -15.79 7.95 -1.50
C LEU A 328 -17.21 7.54 -1.91
N ALA A 329 -18.22 7.76 -1.07
CA ALA A 329 -19.62 7.47 -1.42
C ALA A 329 -20.10 8.36 -2.59
N ILE A 330 -19.73 9.63 -2.60
CA ILE A 330 -20.02 10.55 -3.71
C ILE A 330 -19.29 10.09 -4.98
N SER A 331 -18.02 9.71 -4.85
CA SER A 331 -17.20 9.23 -5.97
C SER A 331 -17.73 7.92 -6.57
N ASP A 332 -18.20 6.99 -5.74
CA ASP A 332 -18.84 5.76 -6.21
C ASP A 332 -20.11 6.06 -7.01
N GLN A 333 -20.97 6.95 -6.52
CA GLN A 333 -22.17 7.38 -7.24
C GLN A 333 -21.82 8.04 -8.59
N GLN A 334 -20.79 8.89 -8.63
CA GLN A 334 -20.32 9.52 -9.87
C GLN A 334 -19.75 8.48 -10.85
N THR A 335 -18.99 7.51 -10.34
CA THR A 335 -18.41 6.42 -11.13
C THR A 335 -19.50 5.56 -11.77
N GLN A 336 -20.56 5.23 -11.03
CA GLN A 336 -21.72 4.50 -11.56
C GLN A 336 -22.46 5.29 -12.66
N ARG A 337 -22.64 6.61 -12.48
CA ARG A 337 -23.25 7.47 -13.50
C ARG A 337 -22.40 7.56 -14.77
N LEU A 338 -21.07 7.67 -14.63
CA LEU A 338 -20.15 7.63 -15.77
C LEU A 338 -20.22 6.28 -16.49
N ALA A 339 -20.31 5.17 -15.76
CA ALA A 339 -20.48 3.84 -16.33
C ALA A 339 -21.72 3.77 -17.23
N GLN A 340 -22.86 4.25 -16.71
CA GLN A 340 -24.12 4.28 -17.45
C GLN A 340 -24.05 5.16 -18.69
N ALA A 341 -23.44 6.35 -18.57
CA ALA A 341 -23.26 7.26 -19.70
C ALA A 341 -22.38 6.66 -20.81
N ALA A 342 -21.30 5.95 -20.43
CA ALA A 342 -20.43 5.26 -21.39
C ALA A 342 -21.18 4.14 -22.13
N VAL A 343 -21.96 3.32 -21.43
CA VAL A 343 -22.79 2.26 -22.05
C VAL A 343 -23.84 2.84 -22.99
N GLN A 344 -24.46 3.97 -22.61
CA GLN A 344 -25.42 4.66 -23.45
C GLN A 344 -24.78 5.23 -24.72
N MET A 345 -23.59 5.84 -24.59
CA MET A 345 -22.84 6.38 -25.72
C MET A 345 -22.39 5.29 -26.69
N GLU A 346 -21.94 4.14 -26.18
CA GLU A 346 -21.61 2.95 -26.98
C GLU A 346 -22.84 2.47 -27.78
N GLY A 347 -24.00 2.36 -27.14
CA GLY A 347 -25.25 1.96 -27.82
C GLY A 347 -25.74 2.97 -28.85
N GLN A 348 -25.58 4.27 -28.59
CA GLN A 348 -25.88 5.32 -29.56
C GLN A 348 -24.95 5.24 -30.77
N ALA A 349 -23.66 5.04 -30.55
CA ALA A 349 -22.70 4.90 -31.64
C ALA A 349 -22.98 3.65 -32.50
N GLU A 350 -23.28 2.51 -31.86
CA GLU A 350 -23.71 1.28 -32.55
C GLU A 350 -24.93 1.53 -33.45
N THR A 351 -25.93 2.25 -32.93
CA THR A 351 -27.16 2.58 -33.69
C THR A 351 -26.89 3.53 -34.86
N ILE A 352 -25.99 4.50 -34.68
CA ILE A 352 -25.62 5.42 -35.76
C ILE A 352 -24.83 4.68 -36.84
N SER A 353 -23.86 3.84 -36.47
CA SER A 353 -23.10 3.00 -37.41
C SER A 353 -24.02 2.09 -38.23
N GLU A 354 -25.03 1.48 -37.61
CA GLU A 354 -26.04 0.70 -38.31
C GLU A 354 -26.78 1.52 -39.37
N ARG A 355 -27.27 2.72 -38.99
CA ARG A 355 -28.01 3.59 -39.92
C ARG A 355 -27.12 4.11 -41.05
N LEU A 356 -25.86 4.41 -40.78
CA LEU A 356 -24.90 4.83 -41.80
C LEU A 356 -24.63 3.71 -42.81
N ALA A 357 -24.52 2.47 -42.36
CA ALA A 357 -24.33 1.35 -43.26
C ALA A 357 -25.46 1.14 -44.27
N ALA A 358 -26.70 1.54 -43.93
CA ALA A 358 -27.82 1.50 -44.87
C ALA A 358 -27.72 2.55 -45.99
N VAL A 359 -26.95 3.63 -45.77
CA VAL A 359 -26.76 4.75 -46.71
C VAL A 359 -25.41 4.66 -47.44
N GLY A 360 -24.48 3.87 -46.92
CA GLY A 360 -23.13 3.61 -47.44
C GLY A 360 -22.09 3.96 -46.38
N LEU A 361 -21.06 3.14 -46.16
CA LEU A 361 -19.98 3.49 -45.23
C LEU A 361 -18.93 4.36 -45.94
N ASP A 362 -18.02 5.00 -45.19
CA ASP A 362 -16.84 5.61 -45.79
C ASP A 362 -15.93 4.57 -46.48
N ASP A 363 -15.02 5.03 -47.35
CA ASP A 363 -14.11 4.16 -48.11
C ASP A 363 -13.28 3.20 -47.23
N TYR A 364 -13.03 3.56 -45.97
CA TYR A 364 -12.26 2.74 -45.04
C TYR A 364 -13.08 1.57 -44.52
N HIS A 365 -14.24 1.85 -43.91
CA HIS A 365 -15.13 0.83 -43.36
C HIS A 365 -15.89 0.05 -44.45
N GLN A 366 -16.19 0.66 -45.60
CA GLN A 366 -16.84 0.02 -46.73
C GLN A 366 -15.97 -1.12 -47.30
N ARG A 367 -14.66 -0.91 -47.43
CA ARG A 367 -13.74 -1.99 -47.87
C ARG A 367 -13.74 -3.17 -46.91
N ILE A 368 -13.76 -2.93 -45.59
CA ILE A 368 -13.86 -3.99 -44.60
C ILE A 368 -15.22 -4.69 -44.68
N TYR A 369 -16.31 -3.94 -44.85
CA TYR A 369 -17.65 -4.50 -45.01
C TYR A 369 -17.76 -5.40 -46.23
N ASP A 370 -17.21 -4.99 -47.36
CA ASP A 370 -17.19 -5.78 -48.60
C ASP A 370 -16.38 -7.08 -48.41
N LEU A 371 -15.22 -7.01 -47.75
CA LEU A 371 -14.41 -8.19 -47.40
C LEU A 371 -15.16 -9.14 -46.45
N ALA A 372 -15.85 -8.60 -45.45
CA ALA A 372 -16.66 -9.39 -44.53
C ALA A 372 -17.80 -10.09 -45.27
N ARG A 373 -18.53 -9.38 -46.14
CA ARG A 373 -19.63 -9.96 -46.93
C ARG A 373 -19.12 -11.04 -47.88
N GLU A 374 -18.00 -10.80 -48.54
CA GLU A 374 -17.35 -11.78 -49.41
C GLU A 374 -16.95 -13.04 -48.63
N GLY A 375 -16.26 -12.88 -47.50
CA GLY A 375 -15.84 -13.99 -46.64
C GLY A 375 -17.03 -14.78 -46.10
N ALA A 376 -18.10 -14.11 -45.65
CA ALA A 376 -19.30 -14.77 -45.14
C ALA A 376 -20.02 -15.54 -46.25
N SER A 377 -20.06 -15.00 -47.47
CA SER A 377 -20.60 -15.70 -48.64
C SER A 377 -19.76 -16.92 -49.00
N GLN A 378 -18.43 -16.85 -48.91
CA GLN A 378 -17.55 -18.00 -49.16
C GLN A 378 -17.72 -19.09 -48.10
N ILE A 379 -17.81 -18.71 -46.81
CA ILE A 379 -18.09 -19.64 -45.73
C ILE A 379 -19.45 -20.32 -45.95
N THR A 380 -20.48 -19.53 -46.26
CA THR A 380 -21.84 -20.04 -46.53
C THR A 380 -21.83 -21.05 -47.67
N ALA A 381 -21.30 -20.67 -48.84
CA ALA A 381 -21.24 -21.55 -50.01
C ALA A 381 -20.45 -22.83 -49.73
N ARG A 382 -19.33 -22.73 -48.99
CA ARG A 382 -18.52 -23.90 -48.66
C ARG A 382 -19.21 -24.81 -47.65
N PHE A 383 -19.84 -24.27 -46.62
CA PHE A 383 -20.56 -25.04 -45.62
C PHE A 383 -21.77 -25.75 -46.24
N GLU A 384 -22.54 -25.06 -47.08
CA GLU A 384 -23.68 -25.68 -47.78
C GLU A 384 -23.24 -26.78 -48.74
N ALA A 385 -22.18 -26.56 -49.53
CA ALA A 385 -21.64 -27.58 -50.42
C ALA A 385 -21.14 -28.82 -49.64
N ASP A 386 -20.57 -28.62 -48.45
CA ASP A 386 -20.06 -29.72 -47.62
C ASP A 386 -21.17 -30.47 -46.89
N ILE A 387 -22.27 -29.79 -46.56
CA ILE A 387 -23.50 -30.41 -46.09
C ILE A 387 -24.11 -31.28 -47.20
N ASP A 388 -24.22 -30.75 -48.41
CA ASP A 388 -24.79 -31.46 -49.56
C ASP A 388 -23.91 -32.64 -49.99
N ALA A 389 -22.58 -32.54 -49.83
CA ALA A 389 -21.63 -33.63 -50.04
C ALA A 389 -21.53 -34.62 -48.87
N GLY A 390 -22.28 -34.42 -47.78
CA GLY A 390 -22.28 -35.32 -46.61
C GLY A 390 -21.00 -35.29 -45.78
N ARG A 391 -20.15 -34.26 -45.92
CA ARG A 391 -18.91 -34.11 -45.13
C ARG A 391 -19.17 -33.67 -43.68
N ILE A 392 -20.28 -32.97 -43.45
CA ILE A 392 -20.78 -32.59 -42.12
C ILE A 392 -22.31 -32.51 -42.17
N SER A 393 -23.00 -32.90 -41.09
CA SER A 393 -24.45 -32.73 -41.03
C SER A 393 -24.83 -31.29 -40.62
N LEU A 394 -26.03 -30.86 -41.03
CA LEU A 394 -26.57 -29.56 -40.60
C LEU A 394 -26.67 -29.49 -39.06
N ASP A 395 -27.06 -30.59 -38.41
CA ASP A 395 -27.19 -30.63 -36.94
C ASP A 395 -25.84 -30.53 -36.24
N ASP A 396 -24.79 -31.16 -36.77
CA ASP A 396 -23.43 -31.03 -36.22
C ASP A 396 -22.92 -29.60 -36.29
N LEU A 397 -23.17 -28.91 -37.42
CA LEU A 397 -22.75 -27.53 -37.61
C LEU A 397 -23.55 -26.54 -36.74
N PHE A 398 -24.79 -26.90 -36.39
CA PHE A 398 -25.64 -26.15 -35.47
C PHE A 398 -25.53 -26.61 -34.00
N ASP A 399 -24.60 -27.51 -33.67
CA ASP A 399 -24.33 -27.93 -32.30
C ASP A 399 -23.97 -26.72 -31.42
N ARG A 400 -24.56 -26.63 -30.24
CA ARG A 400 -24.28 -25.58 -29.24
C ARG A 400 -23.91 -26.18 -27.88
N ASN A 401 -23.64 -27.48 -27.83
CA ASN A 401 -23.19 -28.16 -26.64
C ASN A 401 -21.68 -27.97 -26.45
N TYR A 402 -21.29 -26.83 -25.88
CA TYR A 402 -19.89 -26.48 -25.61
C TYR A 402 -19.33 -27.32 -24.44
N GLN A 403 -18.47 -28.28 -24.74
CA GLN A 403 -17.78 -29.09 -23.73
C GLN A 403 -16.48 -28.40 -23.33
N ALA A 404 -16.28 -28.13 -22.03
CA ALA A 404 -15.04 -27.51 -21.57
C ALA A 404 -13.84 -28.44 -21.80
N ILE A 405 -12.74 -27.87 -22.28
CA ILE A 405 -11.46 -28.55 -22.40
C ILE A 405 -10.75 -28.42 -21.03
N PRO A 406 -10.46 -29.53 -20.33
CA PRO A 406 -9.78 -29.49 -19.04
C PRO A 406 -8.43 -28.78 -19.11
N ASP A 407 -7.99 -28.23 -17.97
CA ASP A 407 -6.65 -27.65 -17.79
C ASP A 407 -6.31 -26.51 -18.76
N THR A 408 -7.29 -25.69 -19.14
CA THR A 408 -7.09 -24.51 -19.99
C THR A 408 -7.44 -23.20 -19.27
N SER A 409 -6.54 -22.21 -19.36
CA SER A 409 -6.75 -20.84 -18.86
C SER A 409 -6.23 -19.83 -19.88
N PRO A 410 -7.09 -19.00 -20.52
CA PRO A 410 -8.54 -18.88 -20.33
C PRO A 410 -9.33 -20.14 -20.75
N PRO A 411 -10.58 -20.32 -20.25
CA PRO A 411 -11.39 -21.51 -20.56
C PRO A 411 -11.63 -21.72 -22.05
N LYS A 412 -11.37 -22.94 -22.52
CA LYS A 412 -11.62 -23.37 -23.91
C LYS A 412 -12.71 -24.43 -23.99
N TYR A 413 -13.32 -24.55 -25.16
CA TYR A 413 -14.45 -25.44 -25.40
C TYR A 413 -14.27 -26.25 -26.67
N GLN A 414 -14.97 -27.37 -26.76
CA GLN A 414 -15.09 -28.19 -27.95
C GLN A 414 -16.57 -28.43 -28.29
N THR A 415 -16.84 -28.58 -29.58
CA THR A 415 -18.14 -28.81 -30.21
C THR A 415 -17.98 -29.81 -31.37
N ARG A 416 -19.11 -30.34 -31.86
CA ARG A 416 -19.11 -31.38 -32.92
C ARG A 416 -18.53 -30.90 -34.25
N PHE A 417 -18.57 -29.60 -34.54
CA PHE A 417 -18.12 -29.03 -35.81
C PHE A 417 -16.68 -28.52 -35.81
N ASP A 418 -15.99 -28.54 -34.66
CA ASP A 418 -14.66 -27.93 -34.52
C ASP A 418 -13.61 -28.49 -35.48
N ARG A 419 -13.56 -29.82 -35.61
CA ARG A 419 -12.61 -30.48 -36.51
C ARG A 419 -12.85 -30.06 -37.96
N TYR A 420 -14.11 -29.91 -38.34
CA TYR A 420 -14.51 -29.49 -39.67
C TYR A 420 -14.11 -28.03 -39.93
N THR A 421 -14.43 -27.13 -39.01
CA THR A 421 -14.08 -25.71 -39.16
C THR A 421 -12.57 -25.49 -39.14
N ASP A 422 -11.80 -26.25 -38.37
CA ASP A 422 -10.33 -26.17 -38.37
C ASP A 422 -9.71 -26.54 -39.73
N GLN A 423 -10.39 -27.38 -40.51
CA GLN A 423 -9.95 -27.75 -41.86
C GLN A 423 -10.40 -26.75 -42.93
N VAL A 424 -11.56 -26.12 -42.75
CA VAL A 424 -12.22 -25.33 -43.79
C VAL A 424 -12.01 -23.84 -43.62
N LEU A 425 -12.21 -23.31 -42.41
CA LEU A 425 -12.19 -21.87 -42.16
C LEU A 425 -10.83 -21.21 -42.44
N PRO A 426 -9.65 -21.81 -42.16
CA PRO A 426 -8.38 -21.15 -42.44
C PRO A 426 -8.17 -20.81 -43.92
N ALA A 427 -8.70 -21.63 -44.84
CA ALA A 427 -8.60 -21.39 -46.28
C ALA A 427 -9.40 -20.17 -46.74
N ILE A 428 -10.37 -19.72 -45.93
CA ILE A 428 -11.23 -18.56 -46.24
C ILE A 428 -10.83 -17.35 -45.38
N GLN A 429 -10.53 -17.55 -44.09
CA GLN A 429 -10.21 -16.49 -43.14
C GLN A 429 -8.82 -15.88 -43.37
N GLU A 430 -7.80 -16.71 -43.65
CA GLU A 430 -6.42 -16.22 -43.81
C GLU A 430 -6.23 -15.31 -45.03
N PRO A 431 -6.79 -15.61 -46.22
CA PRO A 431 -6.65 -14.74 -47.38
C PRO A 431 -7.30 -13.36 -47.24
N LEU A 432 -8.18 -13.16 -46.26
CA LEU A 432 -8.79 -11.85 -46.00
C LEU A 432 -7.80 -10.87 -45.35
N LEU A 433 -6.92 -11.35 -44.47
CA LEU A 433 -5.99 -10.52 -43.69
C LEU A 433 -5.13 -9.57 -44.54
N PRO A 434 -4.41 -10.01 -45.59
CA PRO A 434 -3.53 -9.13 -46.35
C PRO A 434 -4.29 -8.14 -47.26
N ARG A 435 -5.62 -8.24 -47.37
CA ARG A 435 -6.42 -7.42 -48.30
C ARG A 435 -6.75 -6.03 -47.75
N HIS A 436 -6.45 -5.77 -46.48
CA HIS A 436 -6.61 -4.45 -45.87
C HIS A 436 -5.56 -4.20 -44.78
N GLU A 437 -4.87 -3.06 -44.84
CA GLU A 437 -3.72 -2.75 -43.97
C GLU A 437 -4.07 -2.67 -42.47
N GLY A 438 -5.30 -2.27 -42.15
CA GLY A 438 -5.79 -2.19 -40.77
C GLY A 438 -6.28 -3.51 -40.19
N LEU A 439 -6.47 -4.55 -41.01
CA LEU A 439 -7.13 -5.79 -40.58
C LEU A 439 -6.20 -6.64 -39.70
N VAL A 440 -6.65 -6.94 -38.49
CA VAL A 440 -5.90 -7.67 -37.46
C VAL A 440 -6.35 -9.13 -37.39
N PHE A 441 -7.66 -9.38 -37.50
CA PHE A 441 -8.22 -10.74 -37.53
C PHE A 441 -9.47 -10.82 -38.38
N ALA A 442 -9.76 -12.03 -38.88
CA ALA A 442 -11.00 -12.39 -39.55
C ALA A 442 -11.44 -13.76 -39.03
N ILE A 443 -12.55 -13.83 -38.30
CA ILE A 443 -12.99 -15.02 -37.58
C ILE A 443 -14.49 -15.24 -37.70
N ALA A 444 -14.90 -16.49 -37.94
CA ALA A 444 -16.28 -16.89 -37.81
C ALA A 444 -16.60 -17.17 -36.34
N CYS A 445 -17.77 -16.76 -35.86
CA CYS A 445 -18.21 -17.01 -34.50
C CYS A 445 -19.70 -17.35 -34.44
N THR A 446 -20.09 -18.14 -33.44
CA THR A 446 -21.49 -18.50 -33.20
C THR A 446 -22.22 -17.41 -32.38
N PRO A 447 -23.57 -17.43 -32.29
CA PRO A 447 -24.37 -16.46 -31.54
C PRO A 447 -24.00 -16.32 -30.06
N GLN A 448 -23.38 -17.33 -29.47
CA GLN A 448 -22.94 -17.31 -28.08
C GLN A 448 -21.51 -16.75 -27.93
N GLY A 449 -20.92 -16.19 -29.00
CA GLY A 449 -19.56 -15.63 -29.02
C GLY A 449 -18.45 -16.68 -29.08
N TYR A 450 -18.78 -17.94 -29.38
CA TYR A 450 -17.78 -19.00 -29.51
C TYR A 450 -17.07 -18.94 -30.87
N VAL A 451 -15.74 -18.90 -30.83
CA VAL A 451 -14.85 -18.86 -32.00
C VAL A 451 -14.24 -20.25 -32.17
N PRO A 452 -14.75 -21.08 -33.09
CA PRO A 452 -14.22 -22.42 -33.32
C PRO A 452 -12.81 -22.39 -33.89
N THR A 453 -12.54 -21.53 -34.88
CA THR A 453 -11.24 -21.52 -35.55
C THR A 453 -10.79 -20.08 -35.74
N HIS A 454 -9.71 -19.69 -35.06
CA HIS A 454 -9.13 -18.37 -35.21
C HIS A 454 -8.09 -18.34 -36.33
N ASN A 455 -7.66 -17.15 -36.75
CA ASN A 455 -6.47 -17.00 -37.58
C ASN A 455 -5.23 -17.68 -36.96
N LYS A 456 -4.29 -18.10 -37.82
CA LYS A 456 -3.10 -18.88 -37.45
C LYS A 456 -2.25 -18.20 -36.36
N VAL A 457 -2.05 -16.89 -36.48
CA VAL A 457 -1.25 -16.11 -35.51
C VAL A 457 -1.83 -16.15 -34.10
N PHE A 458 -3.14 -16.36 -33.95
CA PHE A 458 -3.84 -16.47 -32.67
C PHE A 458 -4.31 -17.91 -32.38
N SER A 459 -3.72 -18.91 -33.04
CA SER A 459 -4.00 -20.34 -32.84
C SER A 459 -2.73 -21.13 -32.53
N GLN A 460 -1.76 -20.52 -31.85
CA GLN A 460 -0.50 -21.18 -31.47
C GLN A 460 -0.75 -22.27 -30.41
N PRO A 461 0.06 -23.34 -30.34
CA PRO A 461 -0.07 -24.36 -29.29
C PRO A 461 -0.04 -23.75 -27.88
N LEU A 462 -0.79 -24.33 -26.94
CA LEU A 462 -0.81 -23.88 -25.55
C LEU A 462 0.54 -24.13 -24.86
N THR A 463 0.99 -23.16 -24.08
CA THR A 463 2.27 -23.16 -23.39
C THR A 463 2.13 -23.43 -21.89
N GLY A 464 0.95 -23.20 -21.31
CA GLY A 464 0.69 -23.29 -19.87
C GLY A 464 0.91 -21.99 -19.12
N ASP A 465 1.46 -20.96 -19.77
CA ASP A 465 1.54 -19.60 -19.24
C ASP A 465 0.28 -18.81 -19.64
N VAL A 466 -0.48 -18.39 -18.63
CA VAL A 466 -1.76 -17.67 -18.81
C VAL A 466 -1.59 -16.39 -19.62
N GLN A 467 -0.49 -15.65 -19.44
CA GLN A 467 -0.29 -14.38 -20.15
C GLN A 467 0.01 -14.62 -21.63
N VAL A 468 0.86 -15.62 -21.93
CA VAL A 468 1.22 -15.99 -23.31
C VAL A 468 0.00 -16.58 -24.04
N ASP A 469 -0.69 -17.52 -23.39
CA ASP A 469 -1.80 -18.25 -23.99
C ASP A 469 -3.02 -17.34 -24.24
N THR A 470 -3.26 -16.36 -23.36
CA THR A 470 -4.32 -15.33 -23.56
C THR A 470 -4.10 -14.50 -24.82
N LEU A 471 -2.84 -14.26 -25.21
CA LEU A 471 -2.47 -13.44 -26.36
C LEU A 471 -2.37 -14.26 -27.66
N GLN A 472 -1.73 -15.44 -27.61
CA GLN A 472 -1.34 -16.19 -28.79
C GLN A 472 -2.26 -17.37 -29.15
N ASN A 473 -3.16 -17.77 -28.24
CA ASN A 473 -4.15 -18.83 -28.48
C ASN A 473 -5.58 -18.39 -28.11
N ARG A 474 -6.25 -17.78 -29.08
CA ARG A 474 -7.62 -17.26 -28.99
C ARG A 474 -8.66 -18.15 -29.68
N THR A 475 -8.25 -19.29 -30.25
CA THR A 475 -9.16 -20.30 -30.82
C THR A 475 -9.85 -21.11 -29.72
N LYS A 476 -10.99 -21.74 -30.06
CA LYS A 476 -11.81 -22.55 -29.14
C LYS A 476 -12.26 -21.78 -27.88
N ARG A 477 -12.30 -20.45 -27.94
CA ARG A 477 -12.66 -19.57 -26.82
C ARG A 477 -14.06 -19.01 -27.04
N LYS A 478 -14.78 -18.83 -25.93
CA LYS A 478 -16.06 -18.12 -25.91
C LYS A 478 -15.84 -16.69 -25.40
N PHE A 479 -16.08 -15.72 -26.26
CA PHE A 479 -16.05 -14.30 -25.93
C PHE A 479 -17.45 -13.89 -25.45
N ALA A 480 -17.65 -14.00 -24.13
CA ALA A 480 -18.95 -13.78 -23.49
C ALA A 480 -19.23 -12.31 -23.16
N ASP A 481 -18.31 -11.40 -23.51
CA ASP A 481 -18.53 -9.97 -23.44
C ASP A 481 -19.59 -9.52 -24.47
N ARG A 482 -20.13 -8.32 -24.26
CA ARG A 482 -21.21 -7.75 -25.10
C ARG A 482 -20.82 -7.76 -26.59
N THR A 483 -19.60 -7.33 -26.92
CA THR A 483 -19.09 -7.29 -28.30
C THR A 483 -18.98 -8.69 -28.89
N GLY A 484 -18.38 -9.62 -28.14
CA GLY A 484 -18.27 -11.02 -28.50
C GLY A 484 -19.58 -11.68 -28.93
N VAL A 485 -20.61 -11.53 -28.10
CA VAL A 485 -21.94 -12.11 -28.32
C VAL A 485 -22.70 -11.37 -29.42
N ARG A 486 -22.67 -10.04 -29.43
CA ARG A 486 -23.41 -9.22 -30.41
C ARG A 486 -22.98 -9.53 -31.84
N CYS A 487 -21.67 -9.57 -32.10
CA CYS A 487 -21.13 -9.87 -33.42
C CYS A 487 -21.50 -11.26 -33.98
N GLY A 488 -21.82 -12.22 -33.13
CA GLY A 488 -22.29 -13.55 -33.57
C GLY A 488 -23.80 -13.70 -33.63
N SER A 489 -24.56 -12.84 -32.94
CA SER A 489 -26.00 -13.02 -32.71
C SER A 489 -26.89 -12.07 -33.52
N HIS A 490 -26.36 -10.93 -33.97
CA HIS A 490 -27.11 -10.00 -34.82
C HIS A 490 -27.41 -10.62 -36.20
N GLN A 491 -28.55 -10.25 -36.79
CA GLN A 491 -28.94 -10.65 -38.15
C GLN A 491 -29.06 -9.43 -39.10
N GLN A 492 -28.54 -8.28 -38.66
CA GLN A 492 -28.49 -7.05 -39.45
C GLN A 492 -27.47 -7.18 -40.57
N ALA A 493 -27.60 -6.36 -41.62
CA ALA A 493 -26.70 -6.40 -42.78
C ALA A 493 -25.22 -6.19 -42.38
N VAL A 494 -24.98 -5.31 -41.41
CA VAL A 494 -23.68 -5.13 -40.77
C VAL A 494 -23.88 -4.67 -39.33
N LEU A 495 -22.92 -5.01 -38.50
CA LEU A 495 -22.75 -4.45 -37.17
C LEU A 495 -21.30 -3.99 -37.03
N LEU A 496 -21.11 -2.70 -36.76
CA LEU A 496 -19.81 -2.11 -36.44
C LEU A 496 -19.80 -1.75 -34.95
N GLN A 497 -18.88 -2.36 -34.22
CA GLN A 497 -18.64 -2.06 -32.82
C GLN A 497 -17.22 -1.56 -32.64
N THR A 498 -17.01 -0.74 -31.62
CA THR A 498 -15.69 -0.31 -31.20
C THR A 498 -15.50 -0.69 -29.76
N TYR A 499 -14.40 -1.38 -29.46
CA TYR A 499 -14.14 -1.87 -28.13
C TYR A 499 -12.65 -1.79 -27.79
N THR A 500 -12.36 -1.77 -26.49
CA THR A 500 -11.02 -1.94 -25.97
C THR A 500 -10.78 -3.42 -25.71
N ARG A 501 -9.75 -3.99 -26.32
CA ARG A 501 -9.36 -5.38 -26.10
C ARG A 501 -8.85 -5.57 -24.67
N ASP A 502 -8.80 -6.82 -24.20
CA ASP A 502 -8.16 -7.20 -22.92
C ASP A 502 -6.74 -6.61 -22.74
N THR A 503 -6.06 -6.26 -23.85
CA THR A 503 -4.72 -5.65 -23.90
C THR A 503 -4.69 -4.12 -23.78
N GLY A 504 -5.84 -3.45 -23.69
CA GLY A 504 -5.95 -1.98 -23.69
C GLY A 504 -5.94 -1.34 -25.09
N GLU A 505 -5.74 -2.12 -26.15
CA GLU A 505 -5.77 -1.63 -27.53
C GLU A 505 -7.21 -1.39 -28.00
N LEU A 506 -7.44 -0.24 -28.63
CA LEU A 506 -8.72 0.09 -29.26
C LEU A 506 -8.84 -0.59 -30.64
N MET A 507 -9.99 -1.21 -30.90
CA MET A 507 -10.26 -1.90 -32.15
C MET A 507 -11.69 -1.65 -32.62
N HIS A 508 -11.86 -1.62 -33.95
CA HIS A 508 -13.16 -1.81 -34.58
C HIS A 508 -13.40 -3.30 -34.83
N ASP A 509 -14.65 -3.72 -34.67
CA ASP A 509 -15.15 -5.04 -35.00
C ASP A 509 -16.34 -4.88 -35.95
N LEU A 510 -16.13 -5.26 -37.21
CA LEU A 510 -17.19 -5.29 -38.19
C LEU A 510 -17.64 -6.72 -38.38
N SER A 511 -18.94 -6.94 -38.25
CA SER A 511 -19.54 -8.27 -38.33
C SER A 511 -20.70 -8.32 -39.31
N VAL A 512 -20.80 -9.43 -40.03
CA VAL A 512 -21.89 -9.74 -40.97
C VAL A 512 -22.42 -11.14 -40.70
N PRO A 513 -23.73 -11.39 -40.86
CA PRO A 513 -24.32 -12.69 -40.55
C PRO A 513 -23.95 -13.74 -41.60
N ILE A 514 -23.71 -14.96 -41.12
CA ILE A 514 -23.54 -16.19 -41.90
C ILE A 514 -24.87 -16.95 -41.83
N MET A 515 -25.54 -17.06 -42.97
CA MET A 515 -26.84 -17.71 -43.11
C MET A 515 -26.67 -19.02 -43.87
N LEU A 516 -27.07 -20.15 -43.27
CA LEU A 516 -26.96 -21.48 -43.88
C LEU A 516 -28.37 -22.05 -44.08
N LYS A 517 -28.75 -22.37 -45.31
CA LYS A 517 -30.08 -22.88 -45.69
C LYS A 517 -31.22 -22.06 -45.06
N GLY A 518 -31.07 -20.74 -45.01
CA GLY A 518 -32.03 -19.81 -44.41
C GLY A 518 -32.00 -19.71 -42.88
N ARG A 519 -31.10 -20.42 -42.19
CA ARG A 519 -30.93 -20.38 -40.73
C ARG A 519 -29.67 -19.59 -40.35
N HIS A 520 -29.77 -18.74 -39.34
CA HIS A 520 -28.62 -17.98 -38.83
C HIS A 520 -27.65 -18.89 -38.09
N TRP A 521 -26.45 -19.09 -38.64
CA TRP A 521 -25.43 -19.92 -38.00
C TRP A 521 -24.60 -19.14 -36.98
N GLY A 522 -24.27 -17.89 -37.30
CA GLY A 522 -23.38 -17.01 -36.55
C GLY A 522 -22.92 -15.83 -37.42
N GLY A 523 -21.83 -15.16 -37.06
CA GLY A 523 -21.30 -14.01 -37.81
C GLY A 523 -19.84 -14.18 -38.21
N LEU A 524 -19.46 -13.62 -39.37
CA LEU A 524 -18.06 -13.39 -39.73
C LEU A 524 -17.65 -12.02 -39.21
N ARG A 525 -16.62 -11.99 -38.37
CA ARG A 525 -16.10 -10.82 -37.69
C ARG A 525 -14.73 -10.44 -38.22
N LEU A 526 -14.57 -9.19 -38.59
CA LEU A 526 -13.31 -8.60 -39.01
C LEU A 526 -12.92 -7.55 -37.98
N GLY A 527 -11.85 -7.83 -37.23
CA GLY A 527 -11.29 -6.90 -36.27
C GLY A 527 -10.17 -6.11 -36.91
N TYR A 528 -10.23 -4.77 -36.85
CA TYR A 528 -9.27 -3.89 -37.49
C TYR A 528 -8.97 -2.67 -36.64
N LYS A 529 -7.80 -2.08 -36.86
CA LYS A 529 -7.39 -0.86 -36.16
C LYS A 529 -8.22 0.32 -36.66
N PRO A 530 -8.50 1.31 -35.79
CA PRO A 530 -9.01 2.60 -36.25
C PRO A 530 -8.08 3.24 -37.28
N GLU A 531 -8.65 3.97 -38.24
CA GLU A 531 -7.86 4.74 -39.19
C GLU A 531 -7.03 5.78 -38.40
N ASN A 532 -5.71 5.77 -38.56
CA ASN A 532 -4.87 6.80 -37.96
C ASN A 532 -5.22 8.14 -38.62
N PRO A 533 -5.52 9.20 -37.84
CA PRO A 533 -5.74 10.51 -38.42
C PRO A 533 -4.45 10.93 -39.15
N ARG A 534 -4.55 11.16 -40.46
CA ARG A 534 -3.49 11.81 -41.24
C ARG A 534 -3.37 13.28 -40.89
#